data_AF-W2CT14-F1
#
_entry.id   AF-W2CT14-F1
#
_cell.length_a   1.000
_cell.length_b   1.000
_cell.length_c   1.000
_cell.angle_alpha   90.00
_cell.angle_beta   90.00
_cell.angle_gamma   90.00
#
_symmetry.space_group_name_H-M   'P 1'
#
loop_
_entity.id
_entity.type
_entity.pdbx_description
1 polymer ?
#
loop_
_entity_poly.entity_id
_entity_poly.type
_entity_poly.pdbx_seq_one_letter_code
_entity_poly.pdbx_strand_id
1 'polypeptide(L)'
;MNITDFFRRQTASELTTADTPYGRFDLAKKADARRVKAVIAEVQRQAESLTRQEIDSWRSGWQQALDVENPSRLRLYNVYRDVEVDGHLSGAIGQINGFVKARSFKIMFGEKEDEEARRIFDRTWFKTLVDLYFSARYWGHTLIQLGDVVFTEGGVPAYDSVLLIPRRHVIPEYGRVVAEQGDDWRKGIEYRRPPFSDWLMEFFFSEVLRLNSCL
;
A
#
# COMPACT_ATOMS: atom_id res chain seq x y z
N MET A 1 -8.92 -29.55 17.19
CA MET A 1 -8.86 -29.36 18.66
C MET A 1 -9.30 -27.93 18.94
N ASN A 2 -10.33 -27.73 19.76
CA ASN A 2 -11.06 -26.46 19.89
C ASN A 2 -10.45 -25.57 21.00
N ILE A 3 -10.53 -24.24 20.88
CA ILE A 3 -10.03 -23.26 21.87
C ILE A 3 -10.71 -23.42 23.24
N THR A 4 -11.92 -23.99 23.25
CA THR A 4 -12.65 -24.35 24.47
C THR A 4 -12.01 -25.49 25.27
N ASP A 5 -11.17 -26.33 24.65
CA ASP A 5 -10.46 -27.41 25.36
C ASP A 5 -9.18 -26.93 26.05
N PHE A 6 -8.60 -25.79 25.62
CA PHE A 6 -7.43 -25.18 26.25
C PHE A 6 -7.73 -24.68 27.68
N PHE A 7 -8.94 -24.18 27.91
CA PHE A 7 -9.37 -23.66 29.22
C PHE A 7 -9.85 -24.73 30.21
N ARG A 8 -9.93 -26.01 29.79
CA ARG A 8 -10.62 -27.04 30.57
C ARG A 8 -9.70 -27.89 31.46
N ARG A 9 -8.38 -27.68 31.44
CA ARG A 9 -7.38 -28.48 32.16
C ARG A 9 -6.45 -27.69 33.08
N GLN A 10 -6.94 -26.64 33.74
CA GLN A 10 -6.19 -25.99 34.82
C GLN A 10 -7.00 -26.01 36.11
N THR A 11 -6.35 -26.37 37.21
CA THR A 11 -6.97 -26.34 38.54
C THR A 11 -7.21 -24.88 38.95
N ALA A 12 -8.19 -24.61 39.83
CA ALA A 12 -8.56 -23.26 40.25
C ALA A 12 -7.38 -22.43 40.84
N SER A 13 -6.28 -23.08 41.25
CA SER A 13 -5.05 -22.42 41.73
C SER A 13 -4.16 -21.87 40.61
N GLU A 14 -4.28 -22.37 39.39
CA GLU A 14 -3.50 -21.91 38.23
C GLU A 14 -4.15 -20.72 37.53
N LEU A 15 -5.47 -20.51 37.69
CA LEU A 15 -6.20 -19.35 37.16
C LEU A 15 -5.92 -18.04 37.92
N THR A 16 -5.29 -18.09 39.10
CA THR A 16 -5.02 -16.90 39.92
C THR A 16 -3.67 -16.26 39.66
N THR A 17 -2.82 -16.87 38.83
CA THR A 17 -1.48 -16.33 38.54
C THR A 17 -1.34 -16.00 37.05
N ALA A 18 -1.00 -14.77 36.71
CA ALA A 18 -0.73 -14.34 35.34
C ALA A 18 0.77 -14.20 35.13
N ASP A 19 1.30 -14.91 34.13
CA ASP A 19 2.69 -14.74 33.70
C ASP A 19 2.72 -13.83 32.47
N THR A 20 3.52 -12.77 32.54
CA THR A 20 3.61 -11.75 31.48
C THR A 20 5.07 -11.38 31.26
N PRO A 21 5.42 -10.77 30.12
CA PRO A 21 6.76 -10.19 29.91
C PRO A 21 7.18 -9.17 30.98
N TYR A 22 6.22 -8.63 31.74
CA TYR A 22 6.41 -7.67 32.82
C TYR A 22 6.52 -8.33 34.21
N GLY A 23 6.60 -9.66 34.25
CA GLY A 23 6.74 -10.48 35.45
C GLY A 23 5.49 -11.32 35.77
N ARG A 24 5.63 -12.13 36.83
CA ARG A 24 4.59 -13.03 37.35
C ARG A 24 3.74 -12.31 38.41
N PHE A 25 2.42 -12.36 38.26
CA PHE A 25 1.45 -11.67 39.13
C PHE A 25 0.47 -12.65 39.76
N ASP A 26 0.27 -12.58 41.08
CA ASP A 26 -0.76 -13.34 41.79
C ASP A 26 -2.02 -12.47 41.95
N LEU A 27 -2.99 -12.64 41.06
CA LEU A 27 -4.24 -11.86 41.00
C LEU A 27 -5.13 -12.05 42.23
N ALA A 28 -4.92 -13.09 43.05
CA ALA A 28 -5.60 -13.24 44.33
C ALA A 28 -5.11 -12.21 45.35
N LYS A 29 -3.86 -11.72 45.20
CA LYS A 29 -3.30 -10.65 46.03
C LYS A 29 -3.75 -9.29 45.49
N LYS A 30 -4.43 -8.51 46.34
CA LYS A 30 -4.86 -7.14 46.01
C LYS A 30 -3.71 -6.24 45.54
N ALA A 31 -2.49 -6.46 46.04
CA ALA A 31 -1.30 -5.70 45.63
C ALA A 31 -0.90 -5.99 44.18
N ASP A 32 -0.85 -7.26 43.79
CA ASP A 32 -0.51 -7.66 42.42
C ASP A 32 -1.62 -7.33 41.43
N ALA A 33 -2.90 -7.46 41.83
CA ALA A 33 -4.02 -6.97 41.03
C ALA A 33 -3.95 -5.46 40.73
N ARG A 34 -3.46 -4.64 41.68
CA ARG A 34 -3.22 -3.19 41.45
C ARG A 34 -2.04 -2.96 40.51
N ARG A 35 -0.96 -3.74 40.63
CA ARG A 35 0.21 -3.64 39.74
C ARG A 35 -0.15 -3.99 38.30
N VAL A 36 -0.92 -5.05 38.07
CA VAL A 36 -1.41 -5.42 36.73
C VAL A 36 -2.25 -4.30 36.12
N LYS A 37 -3.17 -3.69 36.88
CA LYS A 37 -3.95 -2.54 36.40
C LYS A 37 -3.07 -1.34 36.01
N ALA A 38 -2.02 -1.05 36.78
CA ALA A 38 -1.08 0.03 36.47
C ALA A 38 -0.27 -0.26 35.18
N VAL A 39 0.20 -1.50 35.01
CA VAL A 39 0.87 -1.93 33.78
C VAL A 39 -0.06 -1.80 32.57
N ILE A 40 -1.32 -2.27 32.67
CA ILE A 40 -2.31 -2.14 31.60
C ILE A 40 -2.53 -0.67 31.23
N ALA A 41 -2.70 0.22 32.22
CA ALA A 41 -2.90 1.64 31.98
C ALA A 41 -1.68 2.34 31.36
N GLU A 42 -0.45 1.91 31.70
CA GLU A 42 0.77 2.38 31.05
C GLU A 42 0.83 1.91 29.59
N VAL A 43 0.58 0.63 29.32
CA VAL A 43 0.54 0.07 27.97
C VAL A 43 -0.51 0.78 27.10
N GLN A 44 -1.69 1.05 27.64
CA GLN A 44 -2.74 1.82 26.94
C GLN A 44 -2.28 3.24 26.59
N ARG A 45 -1.66 3.97 27.53
CA ARG A 45 -1.13 5.31 27.26
C ARG A 45 -0.01 5.31 26.21
N GLN A 46 0.87 4.31 26.25
CA GLN A 46 1.92 4.15 25.25
C GLN A 46 1.32 3.90 23.85
N ALA A 47 0.33 3.01 23.75
CA ALA A 47 -0.37 2.75 22.51
C ALA A 47 -1.05 4.02 21.95
N GLU A 48 -1.79 4.76 22.79
CA GLU A 48 -2.43 6.03 22.40
C GLU A 48 -1.40 7.07 21.92
N SER A 49 -0.25 7.17 22.60
CA SER A 49 0.83 8.08 22.21
C SER A 49 1.42 7.73 20.84
N LEU A 50 1.66 6.45 20.57
CA LEU A 50 2.16 5.99 19.27
C LEU A 50 1.17 6.30 18.15
N THR A 51 -0.12 5.98 18.34
CA THR A 51 -1.18 6.29 17.37
C THR A 51 -1.27 7.79 17.09
N ARG A 52 -1.14 8.64 18.12
CA ARG A 52 -1.13 10.10 17.91
C ARG A 52 0.06 10.56 17.07
N GLN A 53 1.25 10.03 17.33
CA GLN A 53 2.45 10.34 16.56
C GLN A 53 2.31 9.92 15.08
N GLU A 54 1.70 8.76 14.82
CA GLU A 54 1.41 8.29 13.47
C GLU A 54 0.42 9.21 12.75
N ILE A 55 -0.67 9.63 13.42
CA ILE A 55 -1.66 10.56 12.86
C ILE A 55 -1.02 11.91 12.54
N ASP A 56 -0.17 12.44 13.42
CA ASP A 56 0.51 13.72 13.19
C ASP A 56 1.54 13.61 12.04
N SER A 57 2.22 12.46 11.94
CA SER A 57 3.11 12.15 10.82
C SER A 57 2.36 12.07 9.49
N TRP A 58 1.19 11.43 9.49
CA TRP A 58 0.30 11.36 8.34
C TRP A 58 -0.21 12.75 7.92
N ARG A 59 -0.75 13.54 8.87
CA ARG A 59 -1.28 14.88 8.59
C ARG A 59 -0.21 15.81 8.02
N SER A 60 0.98 15.81 8.62
CA SER A 60 2.09 16.64 8.15
C SER A 60 2.60 16.20 6.78
N GLY A 61 2.70 14.89 6.54
CA GLY A 61 3.04 14.35 5.22
C GLY A 61 1.98 14.67 4.16
N TRP A 62 0.71 14.65 4.52
CA TRP A 62 -0.40 15.02 3.64
C TRP A 62 -0.39 16.52 3.30
N GLN A 63 -0.17 17.38 4.29
CA GLN A 63 -0.01 18.83 4.06
C GLN A 63 1.19 19.13 3.15
N GLN A 64 2.33 18.45 3.36
CA GLN A 64 3.50 18.60 2.50
C GLN A 64 3.26 18.11 1.06
N ALA A 65 2.44 17.08 0.88
CA ALA A 65 2.05 16.60 -0.44
C ALA A 65 1.10 17.57 -1.18
N LEU A 66 0.48 18.51 -0.47
CA LEU A 66 -0.37 19.57 -1.03
C LEU A 66 0.38 20.88 -1.28
N ASP A 67 1.61 21.00 -0.79
CA ASP A 67 2.45 22.18 -1.02
C ASP A 67 2.75 22.32 -2.51
N VAL A 68 2.34 23.43 -3.10
CA VAL A 68 2.50 23.69 -4.54
C VAL A 68 3.96 24.04 -4.86
N GLU A 69 4.63 24.79 -3.98
CA GLU A 69 5.98 25.29 -4.21
C GLU A 69 7.02 24.19 -4.03
N ASN A 70 6.84 23.35 -3.00
CA ASN A 70 7.75 22.27 -2.67
C ASN A 70 7.01 20.97 -2.30
N PRO A 71 6.31 20.35 -3.26
CA PRO A 71 5.56 19.13 -3.01
C PRO A 71 6.50 17.98 -2.64
N SER A 72 6.21 17.29 -1.54
CA SER A 72 6.89 16.04 -1.21
C SER A 72 5.96 15.03 -0.57
N ARG A 73 6.01 13.80 -1.10
CA ARG A 73 5.24 12.65 -0.59
C ARG A 73 6.07 11.69 0.23
N LEU A 74 7.35 11.97 0.48
CA LEU A 74 8.24 11.04 1.18
C LEU A 74 7.70 10.65 2.56
N ARG A 75 7.29 11.65 3.36
CA ARG A 75 6.71 11.39 4.69
C ARG A 75 5.39 10.62 4.59
N LEU A 76 4.53 10.97 3.62
CA LEU A 76 3.27 10.28 3.40
C LEU A 76 3.49 8.80 3.02
N TYR A 77 4.43 8.52 2.12
CA TYR A 77 4.78 7.16 1.71
C TYR A 77 5.47 6.35 2.80
N ASN A 78 6.19 7.00 3.72
CA ASN A 78 6.71 6.29 4.90
C ASN A 78 5.56 5.77 5.76
N VAL A 79 4.56 6.60 6.04
CA VAL A 79 3.36 6.17 6.79
C VAL A 79 2.64 5.03 6.08
N TYR A 80 2.44 5.13 4.76
CA TYR A 80 1.75 4.07 4.00
C TYR A 80 2.49 2.74 4.04
N ARG A 81 3.81 2.76 3.90
CA ARG A 81 4.64 1.57 4.00
C ARG A 81 4.54 0.93 5.40
N ASP A 82 4.54 1.75 6.44
CA ASP A 82 4.48 1.24 7.82
C ASP A 82 3.08 0.62 8.10
N VAL A 83 2.02 1.21 7.53
CA VAL A 83 0.64 0.68 7.56
C VAL A 83 0.47 -0.60 6.74
N GLU A 84 1.20 -0.78 5.64
CA GLU A 84 1.15 -1.98 4.79
C GLU A 84 1.62 -3.25 5.53
N VAL A 85 2.42 -3.11 6.59
CA VAL A 85 2.85 -4.24 7.45
C VAL A 85 1.67 -4.82 8.25
N ASP A 86 0.55 -4.10 8.39
CA ASP A 86 -0.65 -4.62 9.04
C ASP A 86 -1.28 -5.77 8.25
N GLY A 87 -1.26 -6.96 8.86
CA GLY A 87 -1.75 -8.18 8.23
C GLY A 87 -3.26 -8.20 7.96
N HIS A 88 -4.06 -7.46 8.74
CA HIS A 88 -5.51 -7.40 8.52
C HIS A 88 -5.83 -6.53 7.30
N LEU A 89 -5.22 -5.35 7.20
CA LEU A 89 -5.37 -4.45 6.06
C LEU A 89 -4.86 -5.11 4.78
N SER A 90 -3.65 -5.66 4.82
CA SER A 90 -3.07 -6.35 3.66
C SER A 90 -3.89 -7.58 3.25
N GLY A 91 -4.45 -8.31 4.22
CA GLY A 91 -5.41 -9.39 3.96
C GLY A 91 -6.69 -8.92 3.28
N ALA A 92 -7.29 -7.84 3.78
CA ALA A 92 -8.52 -7.26 3.22
C ALA A 92 -8.30 -6.71 1.80
N ILE A 93 -7.21 -5.97 1.56
CA ILE A 93 -6.81 -5.50 0.24
C ILE A 93 -6.61 -6.68 -0.72
N GLY A 94 -5.91 -7.72 -0.25
CA GLY A 94 -5.69 -8.95 -1.02
C GLY A 94 -6.99 -9.64 -1.42
N GLN A 95 -7.98 -9.71 -0.53
CA GLN A 95 -9.30 -10.26 -0.83
C GLN A 95 -10.04 -9.43 -1.89
N ILE A 96 -10.12 -8.10 -1.71
CA ILE A 96 -10.81 -7.20 -2.65
C ILE A 96 -10.19 -7.31 -4.05
N ASN A 97 -8.86 -7.16 -4.13
CA ASN A 97 -8.15 -7.23 -5.40
C ASN A 97 -8.28 -8.64 -6.01
N GLY A 98 -8.23 -9.70 -5.19
CA GLY A 98 -8.42 -11.08 -5.61
C GLY A 98 -9.79 -11.33 -6.24
N PHE A 99 -10.87 -10.84 -5.61
CA PHE A 99 -12.22 -10.98 -6.14
C PHE A 99 -12.42 -10.26 -7.48
N VAL A 100 -11.83 -9.08 -7.66
CA VAL A 100 -11.92 -8.36 -8.93
C VAL A 100 -11.13 -9.09 -10.02
N LYS A 101 -9.91 -9.54 -9.72
CA LYS A 101 -9.05 -10.26 -10.67
C LYS A 101 -9.55 -11.67 -11.03
N ALA A 102 -10.37 -12.29 -10.17
CA ALA A 102 -10.95 -13.60 -10.43
C ALA A 102 -12.05 -13.57 -11.51
N ARG A 103 -12.55 -12.38 -11.88
CA ARG A 103 -13.56 -12.25 -12.93
C ARG A 103 -12.92 -12.37 -14.31
N SER A 104 -13.56 -13.12 -15.20
CA SER A 104 -13.20 -13.09 -16.61
C SER A 104 -13.52 -11.72 -17.20
N PHE A 105 -12.69 -11.26 -18.12
CA PHE A 105 -12.91 -10.03 -18.88
C PHE A 105 -13.12 -10.36 -20.36
N LYS A 106 -13.79 -9.45 -21.04
CA LYS A 106 -13.98 -9.45 -22.49
C LYS A 106 -13.54 -8.11 -23.03
N ILE A 107 -12.90 -8.11 -24.20
CA ILE A 107 -12.57 -6.89 -24.92
C ILE A 107 -13.59 -6.78 -26.05
N MET A 108 -14.32 -5.66 -26.08
CA MET A 108 -15.40 -5.44 -27.02
C MET A 108 -15.03 -4.32 -27.97
N PHE A 109 -15.17 -4.55 -29.27
CA PHE A 109 -15.12 -3.52 -30.30
C PHE A 109 -16.55 -3.29 -30.82
N GLY A 110 -17.25 -2.34 -30.21
CA GLY A 110 -18.70 -2.21 -30.35
C GLY A 110 -19.41 -3.38 -29.67
N GLU A 111 -20.26 -4.09 -30.42
CA GLU A 111 -21.00 -5.26 -29.91
C GLU A 111 -20.27 -6.60 -30.10
N LYS A 112 -19.10 -6.61 -30.77
CA LYS A 112 -18.33 -7.83 -31.06
C LYS A 112 -17.19 -8.03 -30.07
N GLU A 113 -17.06 -9.24 -29.57
CA GLU A 113 -15.91 -9.66 -28.75
C GLU A 113 -14.67 -9.80 -29.66
N ASP A 114 -13.56 -9.22 -29.24
CA ASP A 114 -12.27 -9.31 -29.90
C ASP A 114 -11.40 -10.38 -29.21
N GLU A 115 -11.42 -11.58 -29.79
CA GLU A 115 -10.68 -12.73 -29.27
C GLU A 115 -9.17 -12.56 -29.37
N GLU A 116 -8.68 -11.82 -30.38
CA GLU A 116 -7.25 -11.61 -30.59
C GLU A 116 -6.71 -10.62 -29.54
N ALA A 117 -7.42 -9.52 -29.32
CA ALA A 117 -7.12 -8.62 -28.21
C ALA A 117 -7.14 -9.39 -26.88
N ARG A 118 -8.20 -10.17 -26.62
CA ARG A 118 -8.25 -10.98 -25.40
C ARG A 118 -7.03 -11.90 -25.26
N ARG A 119 -6.56 -12.52 -26.34
CA ARG A 119 -5.36 -13.39 -26.36
C ARG A 119 -4.07 -12.65 -26.00
N ILE A 120 -3.95 -11.39 -26.40
CA ILE A 120 -2.81 -10.51 -26.09
C ILE A 120 -2.84 -10.10 -24.60
N PHE A 121 -4.03 -9.75 -24.09
CA PHE A 121 -4.22 -9.22 -22.74
C PHE A 121 -4.32 -10.33 -21.67
N ASP A 122 -4.70 -11.57 -21.97
CA ASP A 122 -4.71 -12.67 -20.99
C ASP A 122 -3.30 -13.25 -20.76
N ARG A 123 -2.40 -12.38 -20.30
CA ARG A 123 -0.97 -12.67 -20.11
C ARG A 123 -0.44 -12.03 -18.82
N THR A 124 0.73 -12.48 -18.38
CA THR A 124 1.35 -12.03 -17.13
C THR A 124 1.57 -10.53 -17.08
N TRP A 125 2.10 -9.94 -18.15
CA TRP A 125 2.37 -8.50 -18.22
C TRP A 125 1.12 -7.66 -17.89
N PHE A 126 -0.04 -8.07 -18.41
CA PHE A 126 -1.29 -7.35 -18.17
C PHE A 126 -1.79 -7.55 -16.74
N LYS A 127 -1.67 -8.77 -16.20
CA LYS A 127 -1.99 -9.05 -14.79
C LYS A 127 -1.13 -8.20 -13.85
N THR A 128 0.16 -8.06 -14.14
CA THR A 128 1.08 -7.14 -13.43
C THR A 128 0.65 -5.68 -13.58
N LEU A 129 0.28 -5.24 -14.78
CA LEU A 129 -0.22 -3.89 -15.01
C LEU A 129 -1.48 -3.60 -14.18
N VAL A 130 -2.43 -4.53 -14.14
CA VAL A 130 -3.66 -4.42 -13.34
C VAL A 130 -3.33 -4.37 -11.84
N ASP A 131 -2.37 -5.15 -11.36
CA ASP A 131 -1.92 -5.10 -9.97
C ASP A 131 -1.33 -3.74 -9.58
N LEU A 132 -0.48 -3.19 -10.45
CA LEU A 132 0.07 -1.85 -10.26
C LEU A 132 -1.02 -0.78 -10.33
N TYR A 133 -1.98 -0.91 -11.25
CA TYR A 133 -3.14 -0.02 -11.32
C TYR A 133 -3.97 -0.05 -10.03
N PHE A 134 -4.27 -1.24 -9.47
CA PHE A 134 -4.97 -1.32 -8.18
C PHE A 134 -4.16 -0.75 -7.04
N SER A 135 -2.83 -0.87 -7.06
CA SER A 135 -1.98 -0.25 -6.04
C SER A 135 -2.13 1.28 -6.01
N ALA A 136 -2.44 1.93 -7.15
CA ALA A 136 -2.71 3.36 -7.21
C ALA A 136 -3.87 3.77 -6.28
N ARG A 137 -4.88 2.90 -6.07
CA ARG A 137 -6.02 3.16 -5.18
C ARG A 137 -5.62 3.48 -3.74
N TYR A 138 -4.53 2.88 -3.29
CA TYR A 138 -4.05 2.92 -1.91
C TYR A 138 -2.86 3.89 -1.77
N TRP A 139 -2.00 3.94 -2.78
CA TRP A 139 -0.77 4.75 -2.78
C TRP A 139 -0.93 6.12 -3.45
N GLY A 140 -2.01 6.35 -4.19
CA GLY A 140 -2.25 7.56 -4.97
C GLY A 140 -1.54 7.53 -6.33
N HIS A 141 -0.61 8.46 -6.55
CA HIS A 141 0.15 8.54 -7.80
C HIS A 141 0.94 7.24 -8.07
N THR A 142 0.91 6.80 -9.33
CA THR A 142 1.60 5.61 -9.80
C THR A 142 2.08 5.83 -11.23
N LEU A 143 3.39 5.69 -11.45
CA LEU A 143 4.02 5.78 -12.76
C LEU A 143 4.58 4.41 -13.13
N ILE A 144 4.12 3.85 -14.25
CA ILE A 144 4.44 2.49 -14.70
C ILE A 144 5.25 2.57 -15.99
N GLN A 145 6.35 1.84 -16.06
CA GLN A 145 7.14 1.65 -17.26
C GLN A 145 6.78 0.31 -17.93
N LEU A 146 6.45 0.39 -19.20
CA LEU A 146 6.35 -0.75 -20.10
C LEU A 146 7.71 -0.98 -20.74
N GLY A 147 8.16 -2.23 -20.79
CA GLY A 147 9.38 -2.60 -21.48
C GLY A 147 9.18 -2.79 -22.98
N ASP A 148 10.05 -3.59 -23.60
CA ASP A 148 10.00 -3.85 -25.03
C ASP A 148 8.90 -4.85 -25.39
N VAL A 149 8.38 -4.73 -26.61
CA VAL A 149 7.44 -5.71 -27.16
C VAL A 149 8.21 -6.93 -27.66
N VAL A 150 7.96 -8.06 -27.02
CA VAL A 150 8.49 -9.38 -27.38
C VAL A 150 7.37 -10.29 -27.87
N PHE A 151 7.73 -11.35 -28.59
CA PHE A 151 6.76 -12.33 -29.07
C PHE A 151 6.89 -13.63 -28.27
N THR A 152 5.76 -14.13 -27.80
CA THR A 152 5.69 -15.46 -27.19
C THR A 152 5.97 -16.56 -28.22
N GLU A 153 6.18 -17.80 -27.78
CA GLU A 153 6.36 -18.97 -28.67
C GLU A 153 5.21 -19.14 -29.69
N GLY A 154 4.01 -18.65 -29.37
CA GLY A 154 2.84 -18.65 -30.25
C GLY A 154 2.68 -17.41 -31.14
N GLY A 155 3.70 -16.56 -31.25
CA GLY A 155 3.67 -15.33 -32.06
C GLY A 155 2.76 -14.23 -31.50
N VAL A 156 2.35 -14.30 -30.23
CA VAL A 156 1.53 -13.28 -29.58
C VAL A 156 2.44 -12.20 -29.00
N PRO A 157 2.21 -10.90 -29.30
CA PRO A 157 2.99 -9.82 -28.70
C PRO A 157 2.69 -9.69 -27.20
N ALA A 158 3.72 -9.35 -26.43
CA ALA A 158 3.66 -9.09 -24.99
C ALA A 158 4.76 -8.11 -24.59
N TYR A 159 4.57 -7.35 -23.51
CA TYR A 159 5.67 -6.62 -22.90
C TYR A 159 6.55 -7.58 -22.08
N ASP A 160 7.87 -7.45 -22.21
CA ASP A 160 8.83 -8.24 -21.43
C ASP A 160 8.81 -7.89 -19.93
N SER A 161 8.43 -6.66 -19.61
CA SER A 161 8.44 -6.10 -18.28
C SER A 161 7.37 -5.01 -18.10
N VAL A 162 6.84 -4.95 -16.89
CA VAL A 162 5.92 -3.90 -16.43
C VAL A 162 6.38 -3.52 -15.03
N LEU A 163 6.98 -2.33 -14.90
CA LEU A 163 7.71 -1.91 -13.70
C LEU A 163 7.08 -0.66 -13.09
N LEU A 164 6.97 -0.64 -11.76
CA LEU A 164 6.64 0.57 -11.04
C LEU A 164 7.89 1.45 -10.92
N ILE A 165 7.81 2.68 -11.41
CA ILE A 165 8.84 3.68 -11.10
C ILE A 165 8.73 4.01 -9.60
N PRO A 166 9.85 3.98 -8.84
CA PRO A 166 9.83 4.21 -7.40
C PRO A 166 9.14 5.53 -7.04
N ARG A 167 7.96 5.45 -6.42
CA ARG A 167 7.09 6.62 -6.15
C ARG A 167 7.81 7.76 -5.40
N ARG A 168 8.79 7.41 -4.57
CA ARG A 168 9.62 8.36 -3.80
C ARG A 168 10.48 9.28 -4.66
N HIS A 169 10.73 8.90 -5.90
CA HIS A 169 11.53 9.65 -6.88
C HIS A 169 10.65 10.41 -7.87
N VAL A 170 9.32 10.26 -7.80
CA VAL A 170 8.41 10.89 -8.75
C VAL A 170 7.76 12.10 -8.12
N ILE A 171 7.81 13.23 -8.84
CA ILE A 171 7.18 14.49 -8.48
C ILE A 171 6.07 14.76 -9.50
N PRO A 172 4.86 14.23 -9.22
CA PRO A 172 3.76 14.21 -10.18
C PRO A 172 3.26 15.60 -10.58
N GLU A 173 3.32 16.59 -9.69
CA GLU A 173 2.88 17.96 -9.96
C GLU A 173 3.57 18.52 -11.20
N TYR A 174 4.87 18.25 -11.32
CA TYR A 174 5.73 18.78 -12.37
C TYR A 174 6.04 17.77 -13.48
N GLY A 175 5.55 16.54 -13.38
CA GLY A 175 5.86 15.48 -14.34
C GLY A 175 7.34 15.12 -14.36
N ARG A 176 7.98 15.06 -13.19
CA ARG A 176 9.43 14.86 -13.03
C ARG A 176 9.78 13.58 -12.28
N VAL A 177 10.89 12.95 -12.67
CA VAL A 177 11.56 11.90 -11.90
C VAL A 177 12.95 12.39 -11.50
N VAL A 178 13.28 12.34 -10.21
CA VAL A 178 14.57 12.76 -9.68
C VAL A 178 15.47 11.56 -9.35
N ALA A 179 16.78 11.73 -9.49
CA ALA A 179 17.73 10.68 -9.20
C ALA A 179 17.78 10.37 -7.70
N GLU A 180 17.85 11.41 -6.86
CA GLU A 180 17.92 11.27 -5.40
C GLU A 180 16.64 11.74 -4.71
N GLN A 181 16.31 11.12 -3.58
CA GLN A 181 15.13 11.52 -2.79
C GLN A 181 15.36 12.91 -2.19
N GLY A 182 14.45 13.84 -2.45
CA GLY A 182 14.51 15.21 -1.94
C GLY A 182 15.25 16.20 -2.85
N ASP A 183 15.71 15.77 -4.02
CA ASP A 183 16.19 16.69 -5.05
C ASP A 183 15.11 17.68 -5.51
N ASP A 184 15.54 18.87 -5.92
CA ASP A 184 14.67 19.86 -6.59
C ASP A 184 14.15 19.26 -7.90
N TRP A 185 12.82 19.33 -8.11
CA TRP A 185 12.14 18.82 -9.30
C TRP A 185 12.71 19.37 -10.61
N ARG A 186 13.30 20.57 -10.60
CA ARG A 186 13.92 21.22 -11.77
C ARG A 186 15.13 20.43 -12.29
N LYS A 187 15.77 19.62 -11.44
CA LYS A 187 16.86 18.71 -11.82
C LYS A 187 16.36 17.37 -12.36
N GLY A 188 15.06 17.10 -12.23
CA GLY A 188 14.44 15.84 -12.64
C GLY A 188 14.20 15.73 -14.14
N ILE A 189 14.16 14.48 -14.60
CA ILE A 189 13.83 14.10 -15.98
C ILE A 189 12.34 14.32 -16.21
N GLU A 190 11.99 15.04 -17.29
CA GLU A 190 10.60 15.25 -17.72
C GLU A 190 10.07 13.97 -18.37
N TYR A 191 9.13 13.28 -17.71
CA TYR A 191 8.64 11.99 -18.21
C TYR A 191 7.37 12.07 -19.05
N ARG A 192 6.70 13.24 -19.05
CA ARG A 192 5.47 13.49 -19.84
C ARG A 192 5.74 13.86 -21.29
N ARG A 193 7.01 13.91 -21.71
CA ARG A 193 7.41 14.23 -23.08
C ARG A 193 8.13 13.04 -23.73
N PRO A 194 8.11 12.95 -25.06
CA PRO A 194 8.93 11.98 -25.77
C PRO A 194 10.41 12.13 -25.41
N PRO A 195 11.16 11.03 -25.34
CA PRO A 195 10.74 9.68 -25.72
C PRO A 195 10.00 8.92 -24.59
N PHE A 196 10.02 9.41 -23.35
CA PHE A 196 9.53 8.66 -22.19
C PHE A 196 8.00 8.49 -22.17
N SER A 197 7.25 9.45 -22.70
CA SER A 197 5.79 9.38 -22.78
C SER A 197 5.26 8.19 -23.59
N ASP A 198 6.11 7.57 -24.42
CA ASP A 198 5.70 6.52 -25.34
C ASP A 198 5.53 5.17 -24.64
N TRP A 199 6.19 4.98 -23.49
CA TRP A 199 6.19 3.72 -22.73
C TRP A 199 5.97 3.91 -21.23
N LEU A 200 5.70 5.14 -20.77
CA LEU A 200 5.30 5.42 -19.40
C LEU A 200 3.79 5.66 -19.29
N MET A 201 3.15 4.95 -18.37
CA MET A 201 1.74 5.12 -18.04
C MET A 201 1.61 5.77 -16.67
N GLU A 202 1.00 6.96 -16.63
CA GLU A 202 0.75 7.72 -15.40
C GLU A 202 -0.70 7.53 -14.94
N PHE A 203 -0.87 7.12 -13.67
CA PHE A 203 -2.16 6.96 -13.02
C PHE A 203 -2.24 7.81 -11.76
N PHE A 204 -3.40 8.46 -11.57
CA PHE A 204 -3.74 9.15 -10.33
C PHE A 204 -5.05 8.64 -9.79
N PHE A 205 -5.00 8.06 -8.59
CA PHE A 205 -6.18 7.71 -7.84
C PHE A 205 -6.32 8.64 -6.62
N SER A 206 -6.99 9.77 -6.82
CA SER A 206 -7.39 10.69 -5.75
C SER A 206 -8.42 11.70 -6.29
N GLU A 207 -9.62 11.75 -5.69
CA GLU A 207 -10.58 12.82 -5.93
C GLU A 207 -10.10 14.17 -5.36
N VAL A 208 -9.23 14.14 -4.34
CA VAL A 208 -8.81 15.34 -3.58
C VAL A 208 -7.59 16.04 -4.22
N LEU A 209 -6.74 15.31 -4.96
CA LEU A 209 -5.54 15.87 -5.60
C LEU A 209 -5.70 16.22 -7.08
N ARG A 210 -6.84 15.87 -7.71
CA ARG A 210 -7.18 16.34 -9.06
C ARG A 210 -7.34 17.86 -9.15
N LEU A 211 -7.62 18.53 -8.04
CA LEU A 211 -7.86 19.97 -8.02
C LEU A 211 -6.60 20.79 -8.35
N ASN A 212 -5.40 20.27 -8.09
CA ASN A 212 -4.15 21.00 -8.34
C ASN A 212 -3.47 20.64 -9.67
N SER A 213 -3.95 19.62 -10.39
CA SER A 213 -3.39 19.18 -11.68
C SER A 213 -4.20 19.67 -12.89
N CYS A 214 -5.27 20.43 -12.66
CA CYS A 214 -6.12 21.05 -13.69
C CYS A 214 -5.91 22.57 -13.81
N LEU A 215 -4.81 23.09 -13.26
CA LEU A 215 -4.31 24.45 -13.50
C LEU A 215 -3.05 24.41 -14.36
#